data_AF-A0A838IBK3-F1
#
_entry.id   AF-A0A838IBK3-F1
#
_cell.length_a   1.000
_cell.length_b   1.000
_cell.length_c   1.000
_cell.angle_alpha   90.00
_cell.angle_beta   90.00
_cell.angle_gamma   90.00
#
_symmetry.space_group_name_H-M   'P 1'
#
loop_
_entity.id
_entity.type
_entity.pdbx_description
1 polymer ?
#
loop_
_entity_poly.entity_id
_entity_poly.type
_entity_poly.pdbx_seq_one_letter_code
_entity_poly.pdbx_strand_id
1 'polypeptide(L)'
;MQRRLMKQRLKLAVVREDPRIEAVLCERLSARQALVVASGGCTALALKARFPDLAVTAFDLNPAQLAHVAHKAEAVGAGLDCFNVEDDDPGALSQCGEFEGLFRVLRGFLEEFVFGVGELESYFAGESTPASRRPLLASWRASGYWPAAFEVAFATAFLHAMFGPEATQHAPPGSYPAYFQAAFERGLARDDGARNPFLQHVLLGRYLRADAPAFIEAGRPLEVELVEGTLSDVGALERFELFSLSNVFDWSDDSLVAAWAELLGRQARAGSAILVRQLNNERSIRPFFASHFAFDDALGAELLQRDRSLFYNRIEVGFHRGAKR
;
A
#
# COMPACT_ATOMS: atom_id res chain seq x y z
N MET A 1 10.35 29.97 7.87
CA MET A 1 9.31 30.34 6.88
C MET A 1 9.92 30.51 5.48
N GLN A 2 10.67 29.49 5.00
CA GLN A 2 11.39 29.50 3.71
C GLN A 2 11.57 28.07 3.15
N ARG A 3 10.62 27.17 3.46
CA ARG A 3 10.46 25.82 2.86
C ARG A 3 9.20 25.72 1.99
N ARG A 4 8.70 26.87 1.52
CA ARG A 4 7.50 27.01 0.69
C ARG A 4 7.98 27.18 -0.76
N LEU A 5 7.53 26.29 -1.66
CA LEU A 5 7.74 26.27 -3.13
C LEU A 5 8.94 25.47 -3.72
N MET A 6 9.33 24.33 -3.15
CA MET A 6 9.58 23.19 -4.06
C MET A 6 8.22 22.53 -4.26
N LYS A 7 7.72 22.41 -5.51
CA LYS A 7 6.60 21.51 -5.82
C LYS A 7 6.97 20.17 -5.19
N GLN A 8 6.27 19.76 -4.13
CA GLN A 8 6.53 18.46 -3.54
C GLN A 8 6.33 17.42 -4.64
N ARG A 9 7.29 16.52 -4.80
CA ARG A 9 7.24 15.50 -5.86
C ARG A 9 6.25 14.41 -5.48
N LEU A 10 5.66 13.76 -6.48
CA LEU A 10 4.83 12.59 -6.27
C LEU A 10 5.70 11.43 -5.75
N LYS A 11 5.45 11.00 -4.51
CA LYS A 11 6.24 9.90 -3.91
C LYS A 11 5.72 8.53 -4.35
N LEU A 12 4.40 8.36 -4.43
CA LEU A 12 3.75 7.07 -4.67
C LEU A 12 2.69 7.24 -5.76
N ALA A 13 2.83 6.56 -6.90
CA ALA A 13 1.74 6.47 -7.87
C ALA A 13 0.71 5.40 -7.48
N VAL A 14 1.15 4.38 -6.73
CA VAL A 14 0.35 3.24 -6.28
C VAL A 14 0.52 3.03 -4.77
N VAL A 15 -0.59 2.76 -4.09
CA VAL A 15 -0.54 2.30 -2.68
C VAL A 15 -0.30 0.80 -2.70
N ARG A 16 0.73 0.34 -1.98
CA ARG A 16 1.10 -1.07 -1.90
C ARG A 16 0.34 -1.80 -0.79
N GLU A 17 -0.96 -1.60 -0.76
CA GLU A 17 -1.89 -2.14 0.24
C GLU A 17 -3.03 -2.83 -0.48
N ASP A 18 -3.41 -4.04 -0.06
CA ASP A 18 -4.58 -4.70 -0.63
C ASP A 18 -5.88 -4.07 -0.07
N PRO A 19 -6.67 -3.35 -0.89
CA PRO A 19 -7.90 -2.69 -0.43
C PRO A 19 -9.00 -3.69 -0.04
N ARG A 20 -8.84 -4.98 -0.35
CA ARG A 20 -9.77 -6.03 0.11
C ARG A 20 -9.77 -6.14 1.63
N ILE A 21 -8.70 -5.73 2.30
CA ILE A 21 -8.59 -5.75 3.75
C ILE A 21 -9.53 -4.70 4.37
N GLU A 22 -9.49 -3.46 3.90
CA GLU A 22 -10.43 -2.42 4.31
C GLU A 22 -11.87 -2.82 3.96
N ALA A 23 -12.10 -3.42 2.79
CA ALA A 23 -13.43 -3.81 2.37
C ALA A 23 -14.10 -4.80 3.36
N VAL A 24 -13.34 -5.75 3.91
CA VAL A 24 -13.83 -6.67 4.95
C VAL A 24 -14.29 -5.90 6.20
N LEU A 25 -13.54 -4.86 6.59
CA LEU A 25 -13.92 -4.03 7.74
C LEU A 25 -15.12 -3.14 7.43
N CYS A 26 -15.20 -2.55 6.23
CA CYS A 26 -16.37 -1.79 5.80
C CYS A 26 -17.64 -2.64 5.86
N GLU A 27 -17.58 -3.88 5.39
CA GLU A 27 -18.70 -4.83 5.46
C GLU A 27 -19.06 -5.19 6.91
N ARG A 28 -18.06 -5.59 7.72
CA ARG A 28 -18.27 -5.96 9.13
C ARG A 28 -18.87 -4.82 9.96
N LEU A 29 -18.48 -3.59 9.68
CA LEU A 29 -18.94 -2.39 10.39
C LEU A 29 -20.22 -1.80 9.82
N SER A 30 -20.67 -2.28 8.65
CA SER A 30 -21.69 -1.60 7.83
C SER A 30 -21.34 -0.11 7.64
N ALA A 31 -20.08 0.15 7.31
CA ALA A 31 -19.50 1.48 7.28
C ALA A 31 -20.19 2.37 6.24
N ARG A 32 -20.45 3.62 6.61
CA ARG A 32 -20.93 4.69 5.72
C ARG A 32 -19.88 5.76 5.50
N GLN A 33 -18.90 5.84 6.40
CA GLN A 33 -17.81 6.79 6.39
C GLN A 33 -16.49 6.03 6.67
N ALA A 34 -15.53 6.14 5.77
CA ALA A 34 -14.18 5.61 5.94
C ALA A 34 -13.15 6.72 5.77
N LEU A 35 -12.21 6.81 6.71
CA LEU A 35 -11.05 7.67 6.64
C LEU A 35 -9.82 6.84 6.27
N VAL A 36 -9.07 7.26 5.26
CA VAL A 36 -7.84 6.58 4.82
C VAL A 36 -6.69 7.57 4.64
N VAL A 37 -5.46 7.10 4.72
CA VAL A 37 -4.30 7.88 4.24
C VAL A 37 -4.33 7.89 2.71
N ALA A 38 -4.15 9.05 2.07
CA ALA A 38 -4.33 9.16 0.62
C ALA A 38 -3.22 8.43 -0.15
N SER A 39 -1.95 8.75 0.09
CA SER A 39 -0.82 8.14 -0.64
C SER A 39 -1.08 8.14 -2.16
N GLY A 40 -0.84 7.02 -2.87
CA GLY A 40 -1.18 6.88 -4.30
C GLY A 40 -2.68 6.65 -4.60
N GLY A 41 -3.58 6.83 -3.63
CA GLY A 41 -5.04 6.82 -3.78
C GLY A 41 -5.72 5.47 -3.98
N CYS A 42 -4.97 4.37 -4.16
CA CYS A 42 -5.54 3.09 -4.61
C CYS A 42 -6.56 2.52 -3.60
N THR A 43 -6.29 2.63 -2.30
CA THR A 43 -7.21 2.18 -1.24
C THR A 43 -8.51 2.99 -1.26
N ALA A 44 -8.42 4.33 -1.30
CA ALA A 44 -9.57 5.22 -1.32
C ALA A 44 -10.47 4.95 -2.53
N LEU A 45 -9.86 4.88 -3.72
CA LEU A 45 -10.57 4.66 -4.98
C LEU A 45 -11.20 3.26 -5.05
N ALA A 46 -10.49 2.23 -4.58
CA ALA A 46 -11.03 0.87 -4.52
C ALA A 46 -12.24 0.75 -3.59
N LEU A 47 -12.19 1.41 -2.43
CA LEU A 47 -13.34 1.45 -1.52
C LEU A 47 -14.53 2.17 -2.15
N LYS A 48 -14.32 3.33 -2.77
CA LYS A 48 -15.40 4.10 -3.42
C LYS A 48 -15.99 3.38 -4.64
N ALA A 49 -15.17 2.67 -5.39
CA ALA A 49 -15.61 1.86 -6.52
C ALA A 49 -16.46 0.66 -6.04
N ARG A 50 -16.02 -0.04 -4.99
CA ARG A 50 -16.71 -1.21 -4.44
C ARG A 50 -17.99 -0.85 -3.70
N PHE A 51 -17.99 0.26 -2.96
CA PHE A 51 -19.13 0.72 -2.16
C PHE A 51 -19.52 2.13 -2.62
N PRO A 52 -20.39 2.26 -3.64
CA PRO A 52 -20.77 3.57 -4.17
C PRO A 52 -21.34 4.53 -3.13
N ASP A 53 -22.08 4.00 -2.14
CA ASP A 53 -22.71 4.77 -1.06
C ASP A 53 -21.77 5.08 0.12
N LEU A 54 -20.55 4.51 0.13
CA LEU A 54 -19.54 4.83 1.13
C LEU A 54 -18.97 6.23 0.84
N ALA A 55 -19.02 7.10 1.84
CA ALA A 55 -18.24 8.32 1.83
C ALA A 55 -16.80 7.99 2.24
N VAL A 56 -15.85 8.30 1.36
CA VAL A 56 -14.43 8.07 1.59
C VAL A 56 -13.75 9.42 1.71
N THR A 57 -13.10 9.63 2.85
CA THR A 57 -12.22 10.78 3.06
C THR A 57 -10.78 10.27 3.05
N ALA A 58 -9.90 10.95 2.33
CA ALA A 58 -8.48 10.64 2.27
C ALA A 58 -7.66 11.87 2.66
N PHE A 59 -6.65 11.68 3.52
CA PHE A 59 -5.78 12.76 3.96
C PHE A 59 -4.31 12.49 3.67
N ASP A 60 -3.55 13.54 3.38
CA ASP A 60 -2.11 13.48 3.15
C ASP A 60 -1.45 14.84 3.39
N LEU A 61 -0.21 14.83 3.87
CA LEU A 61 0.59 16.03 4.05
C LEU A 61 1.15 16.57 2.73
N ASN A 62 1.25 15.71 1.71
CA ASN A 62 1.81 16.05 0.41
C ASN A 62 0.70 16.42 -0.58
N PRO A 63 0.55 17.71 -0.95
CA PRO A 63 -0.48 18.11 -1.92
C PRO A 63 -0.31 17.46 -3.30
N ALA A 64 0.89 16.99 -3.66
CA ALA A 64 1.11 16.27 -4.91
C ALA A 64 0.48 14.88 -4.91
N GLN A 65 0.42 14.21 -3.74
CA GLN A 65 -0.32 12.96 -3.59
C GLN A 65 -1.81 13.21 -3.76
N LEU A 66 -2.36 14.22 -3.10
CA LEU A 66 -3.78 14.57 -3.22
C LEU A 66 -4.17 14.95 -4.65
N ALA A 67 -3.34 15.75 -5.33
CA ALA A 67 -3.55 16.08 -6.74
C ALA A 67 -3.52 14.82 -7.63
N HIS A 68 -2.65 13.86 -7.32
CA HIS A 68 -2.59 12.57 -8.03
C HIS A 68 -3.83 11.70 -7.77
N VAL A 69 -4.32 11.65 -6.53
CA VAL A 69 -5.58 10.96 -6.20
C VAL A 69 -6.75 11.58 -6.97
N ALA A 70 -6.87 12.91 -6.98
CA ALA A 70 -7.91 13.61 -7.74
C ALA A 70 -7.80 13.32 -9.25
N HIS A 71 -6.59 13.33 -9.81
CA HIS A 71 -6.39 13.01 -11.22
C HIS A 71 -6.81 11.57 -11.54
N LYS A 72 -6.44 10.59 -10.71
CA LYS A 72 -6.88 9.20 -10.87
C LYS A 72 -8.39 9.05 -10.73
N ALA A 73 -8.99 9.73 -9.75
CA ALA A 73 -10.43 9.72 -9.55
C ALA A 73 -11.22 10.12 -10.81
N GLU A 74 -10.76 11.17 -11.50
CA GLU A 74 -11.35 11.62 -12.77
C GLU A 74 -11.01 10.68 -13.94
N ALA A 75 -9.74 10.27 -14.05
CA ALA A 75 -9.23 9.48 -15.16
C ALA A 75 -9.85 8.08 -15.28
N VAL A 76 -10.37 7.51 -14.18
CA VAL A 76 -11.15 6.25 -14.23
C VAL A 76 -12.34 6.34 -15.18
N GLY A 77 -12.94 7.53 -15.36
CA GLY A 77 -14.00 7.75 -16.34
C GLY A 77 -13.52 7.75 -17.79
N ALA A 78 -12.22 7.94 -18.04
CA ALA A 78 -11.63 8.08 -19.38
C ALA A 78 -11.11 6.76 -19.98
N GLY A 79 -10.84 5.74 -19.15
CA GLY A 79 -10.46 4.39 -19.60
C GLY A 79 -9.17 3.85 -18.99
N LEU A 80 -8.75 2.67 -19.46
CA LEU A 80 -7.65 1.88 -18.87
C LEU A 80 -6.24 2.40 -19.24
N ASP A 81 -6.11 3.09 -20.37
CA ASP A 81 -4.83 3.36 -21.03
C ASP A 81 -3.87 4.19 -20.17
N CYS A 82 -4.40 5.08 -19.32
CA CYS A 82 -3.58 5.92 -18.44
C CYS A 82 -3.14 5.23 -17.13
N PHE A 83 -3.56 3.98 -16.86
CA PHE A 83 -3.29 3.26 -15.61
C PHE A 83 -2.27 2.14 -15.72
N ASN A 84 -1.50 2.08 -16.80
CA ASN A 84 -0.53 1.01 -17.07
C ASN A 84 -1.21 -0.37 -17.16
N VAL A 85 -2.33 -0.47 -17.88
CA VAL A 85 -2.98 -1.75 -18.18
C VAL A 85 -2.52 -2.19 -19.56
N GLU A 86 -1.83 -3.32 -19.65
CA GLU A 86 -1.15 -3.81 -20.87
C GLU A 86 -0.03 -2.90 -21.42
N ASP A 87 0.29 -1.80 -20.73
CA ASP A 87 1.31 -0.81 -21.11
C ASP A 87 2.18 -0.45 -19.88
N ASP A 88 3.50 -0.40 -20.05
CA ASP A 88 4.51 -0.14 -19.01
C ASP A 88 5.08 1.30 -19.01
N ASP A 89 4.40 2.26 -19.65
CA ASP A 89 4.81 3.67 -19.72
C ASP A 89 5.16 4.23 -18.33
N PRO A 90 6.42 4.62 -18.08
CA PRO A 90 6.83 5.17 -16.80
C PRO A 90 6.16 6.51 -16.44
N GLY A 91 5.54 7.20 -17.41
CA GLY A 91 4.80 8.45 -17.23
C GLY A 91 3.33 8.27 -16.84
N ALA A 92 2.77 7.07 -16.98
CA ALA A 92 1.36 6.81 -16.71
C ALA A 92 1.04 6.77 -15.20
N LEU A 93 -0.26 6.85 -14.86
CA LEU A 93 -0.77 7.15 -13.51
C LEU A 93 -0.44 6.09 -12.46
N SER A 94 -0.03 4.90 -12.89
CA SER A 94 0.40 3.85 -11.98
C SER A 94 1.92 3.73 -11.88
N GLN A 95 2.72 4.44 -12.69
CA GLN A 95 4.18 4.34 -12.70
C GLN A 95 4.93 5.66 -12.41
N CYS A 96 4.25 6.81 -12.43
CA CYS A 96 4.89 8.12 -12.40
C CYS A 96 5.45 8.59 -11.04
N GLY A 97 5.40 7.76 -10.00
CA GLY A 97 5.91 8.07 -8.66
C GLY A 97 7.42 7.83 -8.50
N GLU A 98 8.01 8.46 -7.49
CA GLU A 98 9.41 8.21 -7.13
C GLU A 98 9.65 6.77 -6.67
N PHE A 99 8.73 6.19 -5.88
CA PHE A 99 8.85 4.83 -5.40
C PHE A 99 8.72 3.80 -6.51
N GLU A 100 7.89 4.06 -7.51
CA GLU A 100 7.85 3.26 -8.74
C GLU A 100 9.18 3.31 -9.50
N GLY A 101 9.94 4.40 -9.40
CA GLY A 101 11.32 4.48 -9.89
C GLY A 101 12.26 3.46 -9.25
N LEU A 102 12.13 3.20 -7.96
CA LEU A 102 12.87 2.13 -7.27
C LEU A 102 12.55 0.77 -7.89
N PHE A 103 11.27 0.48 -8.13
CA PHE A 103 10.86 -0.77 -8.75
C PHE A 103 11.30 -0.91 -10.21
N ARG A 104 11.43 0.20 -10.96
CA ARG A 104 12.05 0.17 -12.29
C ARG A 104 13.52 -0.22 -12.23
N VAL A 105 14.27 0.24 -11.22
CA VAL A 105 15.67 -0.19 -11.00
C VAL A 105 15.73 -1.68 -10.68
N LEU A 106 14.87 -2.17 -9.77
CA LEU A 106 14.78 -3.59 -9.46
C LEU A 106 14.47 -4.42 -10.72
N ARG A 107 13.42 -4.05 -11.45
CA ARG A 107 12.97 -4.75 -12.65
C ARG A 107 14.06 -4.79 -13.72
N GLY A 108 14.63 -3.64 -14.07
CA GLY A 108 15.67 -3.59 -15.10
C GLY A 108 16.92 -4.39 -14.72
N PHE A 109 17.29 -4.43 -13.43
CA PHE A 109 18.38 -5.29 -12.98
C PHE A 109 18.03 -6.77 -13.14
N LEU A 110 16.82 -7.18 -12.76
CA LEU A 110 16.38 -8.56 -12.89
C LEU A 110 16.26 -9.00 -14.36
N GLU A 111 15.74 -8.14 -15.23
CA GLU A 111 15.63 -8.38 -16.68
C GLU A 111 17.01 -8.58 -17.33
N GLU A 112 18.01 -7.80 -16.92
CA GLU A 112 19.36 -7.89 -17.50
C GLU A 112 20.15 -9.11 -16.98
N PHE A 113 20.02 -9.45 -15.69
CA PHE A 113 20.96 -10.37 -15.03
C PHE A 113 20.33 -11.66 -14.49
N VAL A 114 19.00 -11.77 -14.44
CA VAL A 114 18.31 -12.91 -13.82
C VAL A 114 17.34 -13.59 -14.77
N PHE A 115 16.44 -12.82 -15.39
CA PHE A 115 15.36 -13.36 -16.20
C PHE A 115 15.87 -13.76 -17.59
N GLY A 116 15.53 -14.97 -18.03
CA GLY A 116 15.66 -15.35 -19.42
C GLY A 116 14.62 -14.65 -20.30
N VAL A 117 14.89 -14.59 -21.60
CA VAL A 117 13.98 -14.00 -22.59
C VAL A 117 12.61 -14.68 -22.53
N GLY A 118 11.55 -13.90 -22.28
CA GLY A 118 10.17 -14.38 -22.26
C GLY A 118 9.76 -15.17 -21.01
N GLU A 119 10.68 -15.40 -20.06
CA GLU A 119 10.38 -16.16 -18.84
C GLU A 119 9.39 -15.42 -17.94
N LEU A 120 9.51 -14.09 -17.86
CA LEU A 120 8.65 -13.28 -17.02
C LEU A 120 7.21 -13.26 -17.55
N GLU A 121 7.05 -13.09 -18.87
CA GLU A 121 5.77 -13.22 -19.54
C GLU A 121 5.19 -14.62 -19.35
N SER A 122 6.01 -15.67 -19.49
CA SER A 122 5.58 -17.06 -19.27
C SER A 122 5.13 -17.31 -17.83
N TYR A 123 5.76 -16.66 -16.85
CA TYR A 123 5.35 -16.73 -15.46
C TYR A 123 3.97 -16.10 -15.24
N PHE A 124 3.72 -14.93 -15.84
CA PHE A 124 2.47 -14.17 -15.69
C PHE A 124 1.36 -14.56 -16.67
N ALA A 125 1.65 -15.41 -17.66
CA ALA A 125 0.66 -15.90 -18.62
C ALA A 125 -0.56 -16.51 -17.91
N GLY A 126 -1.76 -16.27 -18.45
CA GLY A 126 -3.03 -16.69 -17.83
C GLY A 126 -3.19 -18.20 -17.69
N GLU A 127 -2.52 -18.95 -18.56
CA GLU A 127 -2.44 -20.41 -18.59
C GLU A 127 -1.31 -20.99 -17.71
N SER A 128 -0.50 -20.14 -17.07
CA SER A 128 0.59 -20.60 -16.22
C SER A 128 0.06 -21.36 -15.00
N THR A 129 0.76 -22.43 -14.62
CA THR A 129 0.41 -23.27 -13.47
C THR A 129 1.52 -23.23 -12.44
N PRO A 130 1.24 -23.55 -11.16
CA PRO A 130 2.30 -23.67 -10.16
C PRO A 130 3.42 -24.64 -10.60
N ALA A 131 3.09 -25.69 -11.35
CA ALA A 131 4.05 -26.65 -11.88
C ALA A 131 4.96 -26.06 -12.96
N SER A 132 4.44 -25.23 -13.87
CA SER A 132 5.26 -24.56 -14.90
C SER A 132 6.07 -23.38 -14.35
N ARG A 133 5.60 -22.71 -13.29
CA ARG A 133 6.30 -21.57 -12.67
C ARG A 133 7.43 -21.98 -11.75
N ARG A 134 7.30 -23.13 -11.04
CA ARG A 134 8.29 -23.57 -10.04
C ARG A 134 9.72 -23.69 -10.61
N PRO A 135 9.96 -24.25 -11.82
CA PRO A 135 11.29 -24.28 -12.41
C PRO A 135 11.86 -22.88 -12.70
N LEU A 136 11.04 -21.94 -13.18
CA LEU A 136 11.47 -20.55 -13.42
C LEU A 136 11.93 -19.90 -12.11
N LEU A 137 11.13 -20.02 -11.05
CA LEU A 137 11.48 -19.48 -9.73
C LEU A 137 12.76 -20.11 -9.17
N ALA A 138 12.94 -21.42 -9.36
CA ALA A 138 14.16 -22.10 -8.93
C ALA A 138 15.39 -21.59 -9.70
N SER A 139 15.25 -21.38 -11.01
CA SER A 139 16.31 -20.80 -11.85
C SER A 139 16.67 -19.39 -11.40
N TRP A 140 15.68 -18.52 -11.23
CA TRP A 140 15.90 -17.13 -10.80
C TRP A 140 16.60 -17.06 -9.44
N ARG A 141 16.14 -17.84 -8.46
CA ARG A 141 16.75 -17.88 -7.11
C ARG A 141 18.14 -18.50 -7.09
N ALA A 142 18.46 -19.38 -8.04
CA ALA A 142 19.80 -19.95 -8.17
C ALA A 142 20.81 -18.96 -8.78
N SER A 143 20.34 -17.88 -9.42
CA SER A 143 21.22 -16.81 -9.90
C SER A 143 21.85 -16.06 -8.73
N GLY A 144 23.17 -15.91 -8.74
CA GLY A 144 23.89 -15.07 -7.78
C GLY A 144 23.49 -13.59 -7.84
N TYR A 145 22.87 -13.16 -8.95
CA TYR A 145 22.36 -11.80 -9.14
C TYR A 145 21.00 -11.56 -8.47
N TRP A 146 20.26 -12.61 -8.10
CA TRP A 146 18.97 -12.48 -7.43
C TRP A 146 19.06 -11.67 -6.12
N PRO A 147 19.86 -12.07 -5.11
CA PRO A 147 20.02 -11.26 -3.90
C PRO A 147 20.65 -9.89 -4.19
N ALA A 148 21.57 -9.80 -5.15
CA ALA A 148 22.22 -8.54 -5.51
C ALA A 148 21.22 -7.48 -6.03
N ALA A 149 20.18 -7.89 -6.75
CA ALA A 149 19.14 -6.99 -7.23
C ALA A 149 18.42 -6.26 -6.08
N PHE A 150 18.13 -6.98 -4.99
CA PHE A 150 17.49 -6.42 -3.80
C PHE A 150 18.44 -5.54 -2.98
N GLU A 151 19.72 -5.92 -2.88
CA GLU A 151 20.75 -5.09 -2.24
C GLU A 151 20.89 -3.72 -2.94
N VAL A 152 20.80 -3.69 -4.27
CA VAL A 152 20.85 -2.43 -5.04
C VAL A 152 19.55 -1.65 -4.88
N ALA A 153 18.40 -2.27 -5.13
CA ALA A 153 17.12 -1.57 -5.16
C ALA A 153 16.68 -1.06 -3.78
N PHE A 154 17.01 -1.78 -2.70
CA PHE A 154 16.59 -1.45 -1.33
C PHE A 154 17.76 -1.06 -0.42
N ALA A 155 18.87 -0.61 -1.01
CA ALA A 155 19.98 -0.04 -0.26
C ALA A 155 19.49 1.09 0.66
N THR A 156 19.96 1.10 1.91
CA THR A 156 19.60 2.14 2.91
C THR A 156 19.79 3.55 2.38
N ALA A 157 20.90 3.83 1.71
CA ALA A 157 21.18 5.15 1.12
C ALA A 157 20.14 5.55 0.06
N PHE A 158 19.65 4.59 -0.72
CA PHE A 158 18.63 4.86 -1.74
C PHE A 158 17.26 5.14 -1.10
N LEU A 159 16.88 4.33 -0.10
CA LEU A 159 15.66 4.56 0.69
C LEU A 159 15.69 5.91 1.42
N HIS A 160 16.83 6.28 2.01
CA HIS A 160 17.01 7.57 2.69
C HIS A 160 16.96 8.76 1.73
N ALA A 161 17.51 8.62 0.53
CA ALA A 161 17.38 9.66 -0.50
C ALA A 161 15.92 9.90 -0.91
N MET A 162 15.09 8.85 -0.90
CA MET A 162 13.69 8.92 -1.31
C MET A 162 12.76 9.39 -0.19
N PHE A 163 12.91 8.83 1.02
CA PHE A 163 11.96 8.96 2.11
C PHE A 163 12.54 9.61 3.38
N GLY A 164 13.83 9.90 3.41
CA GLY A 164 14.53 10.36 4.61
C GLY A 164 14.98 9.21 5.52
N PRO A 165 15.88 9.49 6.49
CA PRO A 165 16.38 8.48 7.43
C PRO A 165 15.29 7.88 8.33
N GLU A 166 14.20 8.62 8.56
CA GLU A 166 13.05 8.21 9.37
C GLU A 166 12.35 6.96 8.81
N ALA A 167 12.44 6.72 7.50
CA ALA A 167 11.77 5.60 6.82
C ALA A 167 12.28 4.22 7.25
N THR A 168 13.50 4.14 7.81
CA THR A 168 14.09 2.88 8.24
C THR A 168 14.36 2.83 9.74
N GLN A 169 13.92 3.85 10.51
CA GLN A 169 14.39 4.05 11.88
C GLN A 169 13.95 2.95 12.87
N HIS A 170 12.80 2.32 12.61
CA HIS A 170 12.22 1.27 13.47
C HIS A 170 12.42 -0.15 12.93
N ALA A 171 13.09 -0.27 11.78
CA ALA A 171 13.46 -1.54 11.20
C ALA A 171 14.85 -1.97 11.69
N PRO A 172 15.14 -3.29 11.76
CA PRO A 172 16.50 -3.75 12.03
C PRO A 172 17.48 -3.14 10.99
N PRO A 173 18.63 -2.57 11.40
CA PRO A 173 19.55 -1.91 10.48
C PRO A 173 19.97 -2.81 9.31
N GLY A 174 19.86 -2.31 8.07
CA GLY A 174 20.24 -3.05 6.86
C GLY A 174 19.32 -4.20 6.48
N SER A 175 18.15 -4.37 7.12
CA SER A 175 17.25 -5.51 6.86
C SER A 175 16.44 -5.41 5.56
N TYR A 176 16.28 -4.21 5.00
CA TYR A 176 15.37 -3.94 3.88
C TYR A 176 15.62 -4.81 2.64
N PRO A 177 16.86 -4.99 2.14
CA PRO A 177 17.14 -5.89 1.02
C PRO A 177 16.63 -7.31 1.23
N ALA A 178 17.06 -7.97 2.31
CA ALA A 178 16.65 -9.34 2.63
C ALA A 178 15.14 -9.43 2.90
N TYR A 179 14.56 -8.41 3.52
CA TYR A 179 13.13 -8.34 3.80
C TYR A 179 12.30 -8.33 2.51
N PHE A 180 12.61 -7.43 1.58
CA PHE A 180 11.91 -7.33 0.31
C PHE A 180 12.18 -8.57 -0.56
N GLN A 181 13.40 -9.09 -0.60
CA GLN A 181 13.69 -10.35 -1.28
C GLN A 181 12.75 -11.47 -0.80
N ALA A 182 12.66 -11.66 0.53
CA ALA A 182 11.79 -12.67 1.10
C ALA A 182 10.30 -12.42 0.80
N ALA A 183 9.85 -11.16 0.76
CA ALA A 183 8.48 -10.80 0.40
C ALA A 183 8.14 -11.18 -1.05
N PHE A 184 9.01 -10.84 -2.01
CA PHE A 184 8.85 -11.21 -3.41
C PHE A 184 8.90 -12.73 -3.59
N GLU A 185 9.84 -13.41 -2.93
CA GLU A 185 9.94 -14.86 -2.99
C GLU A 185 8.68 -15.56 -2.47
N ARG A 186 8.12 -15.11 -1.34
CA ARG A 186 6.85 -15.63 -0.83
C ARG A 186 5.72 -15.39 -1.82
N GLY A 187 5.60 -14.17 -2.35
CA GLY A 187 4.56 -13.82 -3.31
C GLY A 187 4.61 -14.63 -4.59
N LEU A 188 5.80 -14.74 -5.18
CA LEU A 188 6.03 -15.50 -6.40
C LEU A 188 5.77 -17.00 -6.20
N ALA A 189 6.00 -17.53 -5.00
CA ALA A 189 5.75 -18.94 -4.70
C ALA A 189 4.26 -19.30 -4.52
N ARG A 190 3.35 -18.32 -4.40
CA ARG A 190 1.92 -18.59 -4.20
C ARG A 190 1.27 -19.18 -5.45
N ASP A 191 0.22 -19.97 -5.24
CA ASP A 191 -0.59 -20.54 -6.32
C ASP A 191 -1.26 -19.45 -7.19
N ASP A 192 -1.60 -18.32 -6.58
CA ASP A 192 -2.15 -17.13 -7.25
C ASP A 192 -1.09 -16.09 -7.64
N GLY A 193 0.20 -16.39 -7.51
CA GLY A 193 1.30 -15.42 -7.71
C GLY A 193 1.31 -14.77 -9.11
N ALA A 194 0.99 -15.51 -10.16
CA ALA A 194 0.88 -14.97 -11.53
C ALA A 194 -0.32 -14.02 -11.72
N ARG A 195 -1.31 -14.09 -10.83
CA ARG A 195 -2.51 -13.25 -10.87
C ARG A 195 -2.42 -12.10 -9.86
N ASN A 196 -1.26 -11.92 -9.22
CA ASN A 196 -1.08 -10.88 -8.22
C ASN A 196 -0.75 -9.53 -8.90
N PRO A 197 -1.64 -8.52 -8.80
CA PRO A 197 -1.44 -7.23 -9.48
C PRO A 197 -0.23 -6.46 -8.95
N PHE A 198 0.17 -6.65 -7.69
CA PHE A 198 1.33 -5.96 -7.13
C PHE A 198 2.63 -6.54 -7.72
N LEU A 199 2.70 -7.86 -7.89
CA LEU A 199 3.84 -8.51 -8.55
C LEU A 199 3.90 -8.15 -10.04
N GLN A 200 2.76 -8.17 -10.74
CA GLN A 200 2.69 -7.74 -12.14
C GLN A 200 3.18 -6.30 -12.28
N HIS A 201 2.66 -5.38 -11.46
CA HIS A 201 3.03 -3.97 -11.56
C HIS A 201 4.51 -3.70 -11.31
N VAL A 202 5.11 -4.40 -10.33
CA VAL A 202 6.54 -4.24 -10.04
C VAL A 202 7.39 -4.89 -11.13
N LEU A 203 7.11 -6.15 -11.46
CA LEU A 203 7.98 -6.96 -12.31
C LEU A 203 7.72 -6.80 -13.81
N LEU A 204 6.49 -6.57 -14.25
CA LEU A 204 6.16 -6.26 -15.65
C LEU A 204 6.13 -4.75 -15.93
N GLY A 205 6.07 -3.91 -14.90
CA GLY A 205 5.81 -2.47 -15.08
C GLY A 205 4.36 -2.12 -15.42
N ARG A 206 3.48 -3.12 -15.51
CA ARG A 206 2.08 -2.98 -15.94
C ARG A 206 1.18 -3.99 -15.24
N TYR A 207 -0.12 -3.74 -15.26
CA TYR A 207 -1.13 -4.72 -14.92
C TYR A 207 -1.53 -5.50 -16.17
N LEU A 208 -1.77 -6.78 -16.01
CA LEU A 208 -2.57 -7.52 -17.00
C LEU A 208 -4.04 -7.13 -16.82
N ARG A 209 -4.78 -7.00 -17.92
CA ARG A 209 -6.17 -6.52 -17.92
C ARG A 209 -7.05 -7.31 -16.97
N ALA A 210 -6.92 -8.63 -16.92
CA ALA A 210 -7.72 -9.50 -16.07
C ALA A 210 -7.45 -9.34 -14.56
N ASP A 211 -6.34 -8.68 -14.18
CA ASP A 211 -5.91 -8.52 -12.79
C ASP A 211 -5.78 -7.04 -12.40
N ALA A 212 -6.13 -6.11 -13.29
CA ALA A 212 -6.06 -4.68 -13.02
C ALA A 212 -6.85 -4.32 -11.75
N PRO A 213 -6.37 -3.35 -10.95
CA PRO A 213 -7.11 -2.87 -9.78
C PRO A 213 -8.56 -2.51 -10.12
N ALA A 214 -9.51 -3.08 -9.38
CA ALA A 214 -10.94 -2.99 -9.68
C ALA A 214 -11.48 -1.55 -9.78
N PHE A 215 -10.85 -0.56 -9.13
CA PHE A 215 -11.28 0.84 -9.25
C PHE A 215 -11.09 1.40 -10.66
N ILE A 216 -10.15 0.86 -11.45
CA ILE A 216 -9.87 1.29 -12.82
C ILE A 216 -11.06 0.94 -13.73
N GLU A 217 -11.78 -0.14 -13.43
CA GLU A 217 -12.94 -0.60 -14.20
C GLU A 217 -14.26 0.07 -13.79
N ALA A 218 -14.24 1.04 -12.86
CA ALA A 218 -15.49 1.63 -12.38
C ALA A 218 -16.26 2.41 -13.46
N GLY A 219 -15.58 2.83 -14.54
CA GLY A 219 -16.21 3.45 -15.71
C GLY A 219 -16.87 4.81 -15.44
N ARG A 220 -16.60 5.40 -14.28
CA ARG A 220 -17.11 6.70 -13.84
C ARG A 220 -16.11 7.37 -12.91
N PRO A 221 -16.11 8.71 -12.83
CA PRO A 221 -15.36 9.40 -11.80
C PRO A 221 -15.72 8.91 -10.38
N LEU A 222 -14.72 8.87 -9.50
CA LEU A 222 -14.85 8.38 -8.13
C LEU A 222 -14.70 9.53 -7.13
N GLU A 223 -15.81 9.96 -6.54
CA GLU A 223 -15.81 11.05 -5.57
C GLU A 223 -15.16 10.63 -4.24
N VAL A 224 -14.06 11.29 -3.89
CA VAL A 224 -13.33 11.13 -2.63
C VAL A 224 -13.09 12.52 -2.02
N GLU A 225 -13.41 12.70 -0.75
CA GLU A 225 -13.09 13.93 -0.02
C GLU A 225 -11.58 13.94 0.28
N LEU A 226 -10.87 15.01 -0.11
CA LEU A 226 -9.42 15.13 0.08
C LEU A 226 -9.11 16.21 1.12
N VAL A 227 -8.28 15.87 2.10
CA VAL A 227 -7.84 16.78 3.16
C VAL A 227 -6.31 16.91 3.13
N GLU A 228 -5.80 18.10 2.84
CA GLU A 228 -4.37 18.41 2.98
C GLU A 228 -4.03 18.61 4.45
N GLY A 229 -3.26 17.69 5.02
CA GLY A 229 -2.89 17.73 6.42
C GLY A 229 -2.62 16.35 7.03
N THR A 230 -2.73 16.31 8.35
CA THR A 230 -2.61 15.12 9.18
C THR A 230 -3.99 14.68 9.67
N LEU A 231 -4.04 13.59 10.45
CA LEU A 231 -5.28 13.14 11.09
C LEU A 231 -5.98 14.24 11.91
N SER A 232 -5.23 15.17 12.54
CA SER A 232 -5.83 16.25 13.34
C SER A 232 -6.51 17.34 12.51
N ASP A 233 -6.22 17.41 11.22
CA ASP A 233 -6.81 18.39 10.29
C ASP A 233 -8.13 17.87 9.70
N VAL A 234 -8.43 16.58 9.87
CA VAL A 234 -9.70 15.97 9.50
C VAL A 234 -10.74 16.30 10.57
N GLY A 235 -11.72 17.13 10.22
CA GLY A 235 -12.82 17.49 11.13
C GLY A 235 -13.76 16.31 11.41
N ALA A 236 -14.57 16.42 12.47
CA ALA A 236 -15.66 15.49 12.83
C ALA A 236 -15.28 14.00 12.75
N LEU A 237 -14.24 13.59 13.50
CA LEU A 237 -13.74 12.21 13.49
C LEU A 237 -14.78 11.20 13.99
N GLU A 238 -15.73 11.61 14.82
CA GLU A 238 -16.83 10.79 15.32
C GLU A 238 -17.71 10.20 14.22
N ARG A 239 -17.69 10.78 13.01
CA ARG A 239 -18.47 10.31 11.86
C ARG A 239 -17.97 9.00 11.27
N PHE A 240 -16.68 8.67 11.45
CA PHE A 240 -16.06 7.55 10.75
C PHE A 240 -16.27 6.22 11.47
N GLU A 241 -16.58 5.19 10.68
CA GLU A 241 -16.60 3.80 11.16
C GLU A 241 -15.25 3.14 11.06
N LEU A 242 -14.50 3.45 10.01
CA LEU A 242 -13.20 2.86 9.72
C LEU A 242 -12.16 3.96 9.61
N PHE A 243 -11.06 3.79 10.33
CA PHE A 243 -9.83 4.57 10.21
C PHE A 243 -8.72 3.65 9.69
N SER A 244 -8.45 3.67 8.37
CA SER A 244 -7.30 2.98 7.79
C SER A 244 -6.09 3.92 7.83
N LEU A 245 -5.23 3.70 8.81
CA LEU A 245 -4.07 4.56 9.09
C LEU A 245 -2.82 4.12 8.31
N SER A 246 -2.96 3.19 7.37
CA SER A 246 -1.87 2.69 6.52
C SER A 246 -0.70 2.25 7.39
N ASN A 247 0.53 2.57 6.99
CA ASN A 247 1.77 2.24 7.67
C ASN A 247 2.49 3.50 8.19
N VAL A 248 1.73 4.56 8.51
CA VAL A 248 2.25 5.85 9.01
C VAL A 248 3.19 5.67 10.21
N PHE A 249 2.93 4.66 11.05
CA PHE A 249 3.71 4.41 12.25
C PHE A 249 5.02 3.63 12.01
N ASP A 250 5.36 3.30 10.76
CA ASP A 250 6.69 2.71 10.45
C ASP A 250 7.81 3.74 10.46
N TRP A 251 7.46 5.01 10.29
CA TRP A 251 8.42 6.12 10.20
C TRP A 251 8.11 7.27 11.16
N SER A 252 7.09 7.13 12.00
CA SER A 252 6.77 8.13 13.01
C SER A 252 7.48 7.87 14.34
N ASP A 253 7.81 8.91 15.08
CA ASP A 253 8.17 8.78 16.49
C ASP A 253 6.96 8.40 17.37
N ASP A 254 7.22 8.05 18.62
CA ASP A 254 6.20 7.66 19.61
C ASP A 254 5.25 8.82 19.96
N SER A 255 5.69 10.07 19.82
CA SER A 255 4.87 11.23 20.13
C SER A 255 3.71 11.38 19.15
N LEU A 256 3.94 11.09 17.86
CA LEU A 256 2.87 11.06 16.85
C LEU A 256 1.90 9.92 17.12
N VAL A 257 2.39 8.71 17.43
CA VAL A 257 1.53 7.56 17.72
C VAL A 257 0.65 7.86 18.93
N ALA A 258 1.22 8.39 20.01
CA ALA A 258 0.50 8.79 21.20
C ALA A 258 -0.55 9.88 20.91
N ALA A 259 -0.18 10.91 20.14
CA ALA A 259 -1.09 11.99 19.78
C ALA A 259 -2.30 11.50 18.96
N TRP A 260 -2.07 10.60 18.00
CA TRP A 260 -3.15 10.02 17.18
C TRP A 260 -4.01 9.06 17.98
N ALA A 261 -3.41 8.23 18.85
CA ALA A 261 -4.14 7.33 19.72
C ALA A 261 -5.06 8.09 20.70
N GLU A 262 -4.58 9.18 21.30
CA GLU A 262 -5.35 10.04 22.20
C GLU A 262 -6.45 10.83 21.46
N LEU A 263 -6.15 11.31 20.24
CA LEU A 263 -7.13 12.00 19.40
C LEU A 263 -8.29 11.06 19.03
N LEU A 264 -7.98 9.88 18.50
CA LEU A 264 -8.98 8.88 18.13
C LEU A 264 -9.71 8.34 19.36
N GLY A 265 -9.01 8.13 20.47
CA GLY A 265 -9.61 7.68 21.72
C GLY A 265 -10.66 8.63 22.30
N ARG A 266 -10.53 9.93 22.02
CA ARG A 266 -11.48 10.96 22.46
C ARG A 266 -12.60 11.23 21.47
N GLN A 267 -12.32 11.17 20.16
CA GLN A 267 -13.28 11.60 19.14
C GLN A 267 -13.96 10.45 18.39
N ALA A 268 -13.32 9.29 18.27
CA ALA A 268 -13.93 8.17 17.55
C ALA A 268 -15.14 7.61 18.31
N ARG A 269 -16.19 7.25 17.57
CA ARG A 269 -17.39 6.66 18.15
C ARG A 269 -17.11 5.26 18.71
N ALA A 270 -17.88 4.81 19.70
CA ALA A 270 -17.78 3.44 20.17
C ALA A 270 -18.07 2.45 19.01
N GLY A 271 -17.29 1.38 18.92
CA GLY A 271 -17.43 0.35 17.89
C GLY A 271 -16.77 0.67 16.53
N SER A 272 -16.21 1.87 16.32
CA SER A 272 -15.37 2.13 15.13
C SER A 272 -14.09 1.30 15.18
N ALA A 273 -13.48 1.03 14.02
CA ALA A 273 -12.23 0.30 13.93
C ALA A 273 -11.07 1.18 13.44
N ILE A 274 -9.89 0.92 13.99
CA ILE A 274 -8.62 1.31 13.39
C ILE A 274 -8.03 0.09 12.66
N LEU A 275 -7.43 0.35 11.52
CA LEU A 275 -6.60 -0.60 10.77
C LEU A 275 -5.22 0.02 10.60
N VAL A 276 -4.18 -0.67 11.04
CA VAL A 276 -2.79 -0.26 10.87
C VAL A 276 -1.99 -1.40 10.25
N ARG A 277 -1.08 -1.06 9.36
CA ARG A 277 -0.13 -2.00 8.76
C ARG A 277 1.28 -1.68 9.26
N GLN A 278 2.12 -2.71 9.37
CA GLN A 278 3.54 -2.51 9.68
C GLN A 278 4.41 -3.22 8.66
N LEU A 279 5.38 -2.48 8.12
CA LEU A 279 6.36 -2.87 7.14
C LEU A 279 7.72 -2.98 7.83
N ASN A 280 8.28 -4.19 7.89
CA ASN A 280 9.62 -4.44 8.41
C ASN A 280 9.91 -3.75 9.78
N ASN A 281 8.86 -3.56 10.59
CA ASN A 281 8.89 -2.80 11.83
C ASN A 281 8.48 -3.72 12.98
N GLU A 282 9.32 -3.76 14.03
CA GLU A 282 9.12 -4.62 15.18
C GLU A 282 8.51 -3.88 16.39
N ARG A 283 8.41 -2.55 16.31
CA ARG A 283 7.84 -1.71 17.37
C ARG A 283 6.35 -2.00 17.53
N SER A 284 5.92 -2.31 18.75
CA SER A 284 4.48 -2.45 19.04
C SER A 284 3.81 -1.09 19.22
N ILE A 285 2.73 -0.84 18.47
CA ILE A 285 1.88 0.35 18.62
C ILE A 285 0.77 0.16 19.66
N ARG A 286 0.47 -1.08 20.05
CA ARG A 286 -0.68 -1.42 20.91
C ARG A 286 -0.68 -0.68 22.25
N PRO A 287 0.47 -0.49 22.95
CA PRO A 287 0.47 0.22 24.22
C PRO A 287 -0.13 1.62 24.15
N PHE A 288 0.05 2.33 23.03
CA PHE A 288 -0.51 3.67 22.82
C PHE A 288 -2.03 3.67 22.68
N PHE A 289 -2.60 2.61 22.09
CA PHE A 289 -4.03 2.50 21.81
C PHE A 289 -4.82 1.72 22.86
N ALA A 290 -4.15 0.97 23.75
CA ALA A 290 -4.77 -0.02 24.63
C ALA A 290 -5.80 0.55 25.64
N SER A 291 -5.73 1.86 25.95
CA SER A 291 -6.70 2.55 26.79
C SER A 291 -8.08 2.66 26.12
N HIS A 292 -8.12 2.84 24.80
CA HIS A 292 -9.34 3.13 24.03
C HIS A 292 -9.76 2.00 23.09
N PHE A 293 -8.83 1.15 22.66
CA PHE A 293 -9.08 0.12 21.65
C PHE A 293 -8.84 -1.29 22.21
N ALA A 294 -9.66 -2.24 21.77
CA ALA A 294 -9.45 -3.67 21.92
C ALA A 294 -8.97 -4.26 20.59
N PHE A 295 -7.76 -4.84 20.58
CA PHE A 295 -7.21 -5.47 19.37
C PHE A 295 -7.77 -6.88 19.16
N ASP A 296 -8.06 -7.21 17.90
CA ASP A 296 -8.56 -8.52 17.46
C ASP A 296 -7.43 -9.26 16.72
N ASP A 297 -6.68 -10.08 17.47
CA ASP A 297 -5.50 -10.80 16.96
C ASP A 297 -5.84 -11.81 15.87
N ALA A 298 -6.96 -12.51 16.03
CA ALA A 298 -7.41 -13.50 15.07
C ALA A 298 -7.75 -12.83 13.73
N LEU A 299 -8.47 -11.70 13.78
CA LEU A 299 -8.79 -10.92 12.60
C LEU A 299 -7.53 -10.34 11.93
N GLY A 300 -6.60 -9.76 12.71
CA GLY A 300 -5.35 -9.23 12.18
C GLY A 300 -4.53 -10.30 11.43
N ALA A 301 -4.42 -11.50 12.02
CA ALA A 301 -3.73 -12.63 11.41
C ALA A 301 -4.45 -13.15 10.16
N GLU A 302 -5.78 -13.26 10.18
CA GLU A 302 -6.59 -13.66 9.02
C GLU A 302 -6.38 -12.68 7.86
N LEU A 303 -6.49 -11.38 8.13
CA LEU A 303 -6.32 -10.34 7.13
C LEU A 303 -4.91 -10.34 6.54
N LEU A 304 -3.89 -10.54 7.38
CA LEU A 304 -2.50 -10.64 6.90
C LEU A 304 -2.29 -11.84 5.97
N GLN A 305 -2.91 -12.99 6.25
CA GLN A 305 -2.83 -14.15 5.35
C GLN A 305 -3.49 -13.91 3.99
N ARG A 306 -4.51 -13.04 3.97
CA ARG A 306 -5.27 -12.67 2.76
C ARG A 306 -4.65 -11.51 1.99
N ASP A 307 -3.71 -10.78 2.58
CA ASP A 307 -3.07 -9.63 1.95
C ASP A 307 -2.27 -10.06 0.71
N ARG A 308 -2.64 -9.48 -0.43
CA ARG A 308 -1.94 -9.72 -1.70
C ARG A 308 -0.80 -8.74 -1.94
N SER A 309 -0.63 -7.70 -1.13
CA SER A 309 0.46 -6.75 -1.34
C SER A 309 1.82 -7.34 -0.97
N LEU A 310 1.85 -8.31 -0.05
CA LEU A 310 3.01 -9.10 0.36
C LEU A 310 4.04 -8.34 1.20
N PHE A 311 3.89 -7.01 1.27
CA PHE A 311 4.88 -6.14 1.89
C PHE A 311 4.77 -6.12 3.39
N TYR A 312 3.60 -6.34 3.99
CA TYR A 312 3.45 -6.16 5.44
C TYR A 312 3.73 -7.43 6.21
N ASN A 313 4.34 -7.31 7.39
CA ASN A 313 4.51 -8.42 8.33
C ASN A 313 3.45 -8.42 9.44
N ARG A 314 2.67 -7.35 9.55
CA ARG A 314 1.61 -7.23 10.55
C ARG A 314 0.45 -6.38 10.05
N ILE A 315 -0.75 -6.82 10.39
CA ILE A 315 -1.98 -6.06 10.31
C ILE A 315 -2.57 -6.00 11.73
N GLU A 316 -2.75 -4.79 12.23
CA GLU A 316 -3.33 -4.50 13.54
C GLU A 316 -4.74 -3.96 13.36
N VAL A 317 -5.73 -4.65 13.93
CA VAL A 317 -7.13 -4.20 13.94
C VAL A 317 -7.57 -3.96 15.37
N GLY A 318 -7.98 -2.73 15.68
CA GLY A 318 -8.47 -2.34 16.99
C GLY A 318 -9.89 -1.80 16.92
N PHE A 319 -10.78 -2.25 17.81
CA PHE A 319 -12.14 -1.73 17.93
C PHE A 319 -12.25 -0.78 19.13
N HIS A 320 -12.81 0.41 18.90
CA HIS A 320 -12.97 1.42 19.92
C HIS A 320 -13.98 0.95 20.98
N ARG A 321 -13.58 0.95 22.26
CA ARG A 321 -14.39 0.46 23.38
C ARG A 321 -15.53 1.41 23.76
N GLY A 322 -15.52 2.63 23.25
CA GLY A 322 -16.32 3.75 23.76
C GLY A 322 -15.64 4.43 24.96
N ALA A 323 -15.97 5.69 25.20
CA ALA A 323 -15.44 6.42 26.34
C ALA A 323 -15.82 5.69 27.64
N LYS A 324 -14.83 5.38 28.48
CA LYS A 324 -15.11 5.04 29.88
C LYS A 324 -15.81 6.25 30.49
N ARG A 325 -17.08 6.08 30.87
CA ARG A 325 -17.81 7.08 31.66
C ARG A 325 -17.13 7.28 33.01
#